data_AF-A0A7C7NGQ2-F1
#
_entry.id   AF-A0A7C7NGQ2-F1
#
_cell.length_a   1.000
_cell.length_b   1.000
_cell.length_c   1.000
_cell.angle_alpha   90.00
_cell.angle_beta   90.00
_cell.angle_gamma   90.00
#
_symmetry.space_group_name_H-M   'P 1'
#
loop_
_entity.id
_entity.type
_entity.pdbx_description
1 polymer ?
#
loop_
_entity_poly.entity_id
_entity_poly.type
_entity_poly.pdbx_seq_one_letter_code
_entity_poly.pdbx_strand_id
1 'polypeptide(L)'
;FNHCLFWEVMSQNGGGEPTGKLADAINDSFGSFEGFKETFSKAAATRFGSGWAWLCVHEGGRLEVCSSANQDNPLMPGIGCGGHPVLGLDVWEHAYYLNYQNRRPDYIAAFFNVINWDMVA
;
A
#
# COMPACT_ATOMS: atom_id res chain seq x y z
N PHE A 1 0.17 -13.41 7.24
CA PHE A 1 0.94 -12.69 6.21
C PHE A 1 0.63 -11.20 6.24
N ASN A 2 -0.56 -10.76 5.82
CA ASN A 2 -0.91 -9.33 5.63
C ASN A 2 -0.52 -8.42 6.79
N HIS A 3 -0.97 -8.74 8.01
CA HIS A 3 -0.64 -7.96 9.20
C HIS A 3 0.85 -7.97 9.58
N CYS A 4 1.59 -9.05 9.30
CA CYS A 4 3.03 -9.09 9.56
C CYS A 4 3.73 -8.05 8.69
N LEU A 5 3.46 -8.06 7.37
CA LEU A 5 3.96 -7.07 6.44
C LEU A 5 3.52 -5.64 6.84
N PHE A 6 2.25 -5.46 7.22
CA PHE A 6 1.71 -4.16 7.65
C PHE A 6 2.52 -3.52 8.78
N TRP A 7 2.88 -4.30 9.80
CA TRP A 7 3.68 -3.76 10.91
C TRP A 7 5.14 -3.53 10.53
N GLU A 8 5.72 -4.35 9.65
CA GLU A 8 7.09 -4.20 9.17
C GLU A 8 7.28 -2.92 8.35
N VAL A 9 6.29 -2.56 7.52
CA VAL A 9 6.33 -1.37 6.66
C VAL A 9 5.87 -0.08 7.35
N MET A 10 5.72 -0.09 8.67
CA MET A 10 5.34 1.08 9.47
C MET A 10 6.45 1.47 10.46
N SER A 11 6.64 2.76 10.66
CA SER A 11 7.61 3.30 11.61
C SER A 11 7.11 4.61 12.22
N GLN A 12 7.42 4.82 13.51
CA GLN A 12 7.17 6.10 14.19
C GLN A 12 7.94 7.26 13.54
N ASN A 13 9.09 6.96 12.93
CA ASN A 13 9.93 7.91 12.20
C ASN A 13 9.81 7.72 10.69
N GLY A 14 8.72 7.11 10.22
CA GLY A 14 8.45 6.89 8.81
C GLY A 14 7.93 8.15 8.11
N GLY A 15 7.33 7.94 6.94
CA GLY A 15 6.80 8.98 6.08
C GLY A 15 7.86 9.56 5.15
N GLY A 16 7.57 10.75 4.61
CA GLY A 16 8.36 11.33 3.53
C GLY A 16 8.23 10.53 2.23
N GLU A 17 9.28 10.57 1.42
CA GLU A 17 9.33 9.91 0.11
C GLU A 17 10.42 8.82 0.10
N PRO A 18 10.24 7.73 -0.65
CA PRO A 18 11.29 6.74 -0.83
C PRO A 18 12.48 7.34 -1.59
N THR A 19 13.64 6.69 -1.48
CA THR A 19 14.85 7.10 -2.20
C THR A 19 15.46 5.92 -2.96
N GLY A 20 16.47 6.20 -3.79
CA GLY A 20 17.20 5.18 -4.54
C GLY A 20 16.32 4.37 -5.49
N LYS A 21 16.59 3.07 -5.60
CA LYS A 21 15.95 2.18 -6.58
C LYS A 21 14.43 2.14 -6.46
N LEU A 22 13.88 2.23 -5.25
CA LEU A 22 12.44 2.24 -5.05
C LEU A 22 11.82 3.53 -5.61
N ALA A 23 12.46 4.68 -5.39
CA ALA A 23 12.01 5.95 -5.95
C ALA A 23 12.05 5.94 -7.48
N ASP A 24 13.12 5.40 -8.07
CA ASP A 24 13.25 5.24 -9.51
C ASP A 24 12.15 4.33 -10.08
N ALA A 25 11.92 3.16 -9.46
CA ALA A 25 10.87 2.23 -9.88
C ALA A 25 9.46 2.82 -9.74
N ILE A 26 9.22 3.66 -8.73
CA ILE A 26 7.98 4.42 -8.58
C ILE A 26 7.83 5.44 -9.70
N ASN A 27 8.86 6.21 -10.00
CA ASN A 27 8.82 7.19 -11.09
C ASN A 27 8.62 6.52 -12.44
N ASP A 28 9.24 5.38 -12.69
CA ASP A 28 9.07 4.61 -13.93
C ASP A 28 7.66 4.04 -14.08
N SER A 29 7.06 3.56 -12.97
CA SER A 29 5.75 2.88 -13.01
C SER A 29 4.56 3.84 -12.91
N PHE A 30 4.72 4.98 -12.23
CA PHE A 30 3.62 5.91 -11.90
C PHE A 30 3.90 7.36 -12.35
N GLY A 31 5.05 7.63 -12.97
CA GLY A 31 5.47 8.96 -13.44
C GLY A 31 6.01 9.89 -12.35
N SER A 32 5.54 9.72 -11.10
CA SER A 32 6.03 10.44 -9.93
C SER A 32 5.59 9.76 -8.64
N PHE A 33 6.19 10.13 -7.51
CA PHE A 33 5.70 9.72 -6.19
C PHE A 33 4.26 10.17 -5.92
N GLU A 34 3.87 11.37 -6.37
CA GLU A 34 2.48 11.83 -6.26
C GLU A 34 1.52 11.00 -7.13
N GLY A 35 1.95 10.59 -8.34
CA GLY A 35 1.19 9.67 -9.17
C GLY A 35 0.99 8.30 -8.52
N PHE A 36 2.00 7.80 -7.82
CA PHE A 36 1.89 6.60 -6.98
C PHE A 36 0.90 6.81 -5.83
N LYS A 37 1.03 7.91 -5.06
CA LYS A 37 0.14 8.23 -3.94
C LYS A 37 -1.31 8.30 -4.39
N GLU A 38 -1.59 8.94 -5.53
CA GLU A 38 -2.94 9.00 -6.11
C GLU A 38 -3.47 7.60 -6.44
N THR A 39 -2.67 6.80 -7.15
CA THR A 39 -3.05 5.45 -7.59
C THR A 39 -3.30 4.52 -6.40
N PHE A 40 -2.40 4.52 -5.42
CA PHE A 40 -2.50 3.72 -4.19
C PHE A 40 -3.70 4.16 -3.34
N SER A 41 -3.87 5.47 -3.14
CA SER A 41 -4.99 6.01 -2.38
C SER A 41 -6.33 5.67 -3.02
N LYS A 42 -6.41 5.72 -4.35
CA LYS A 42 -7.60 5.32 -5.09
C LYS A 42 -7.90 3.82 -4.91
N ALA A 43 -6.90 2.95 -4.99
CA ALA A 43 -7.08 1.51 -4.78
C ALA A 43 -7.57 1.19 -3.35
N ALA A 44 -7.05 1.89 -2.34
CA ALA A 44 -7.46 1.76 -0.95
C ALA A 44 -8.89 2.30 -0.70
N ALA A 45 -9.21 3.48 -1.24
CA ALA A 45 -10.51 4.11 -1.05
C ALA A 45 -11.64 3.35 -1.76
N THR A 46 -11.37 2.83 -2.96
CA THR A 46 -12.38 2.15 -3.80
C THR A 46 -12.56 0.66 -3.48
N ARG A 47 -11.75 0.09 -2.58
CA ARG A 47 -11.97 -1.26 -2.06
C ARG A 47 -13.28 -1.33 -1.29
N PHE A 48 -14.33 -1.83 -1.94
CA PHE A 48 -15.63 -2.00 -1.29
C PHE A 48 -15.57 -3.07 -0.19
N GLY A 49 -16.15 -2.76 0.96
CA GLY A 49 -16.10 -3.61 2.15
C GLY A 49 -14.70 -3.69 2.77
N SER A 50 -14.41 -4.85 3.35
CA SER A 50 -13.13 -5.18 3.96
C SER A 50 -12.09 -5.58 2.92
N GLY A 51 -10.83 -5.21 3.15
CA GLY A 51 -9.75 -5.60 2.26
C GLY A 51 -8.44 -4.87 2.50
N TRP A 52 -7.58 -4.92 1.49
CA TRP A 52 -6.24 -4.35 1.53
C TRP A 52 -5.91 -3.66 0.21
N ALA A 53 -5.08 -2.61 0.27
CA ALA A 53 -4.38 -2.07 -0.89
C ALA A 53 -2.91 -2.49 -0.86
N TRP A 54 -2.34 -2.74 -2.04
CA TRP A 54 -1.02 -3.32 -2.19
C TRP A 54 -0.18 -2.55 -3.22
N LEU A 55 1.10 -2.42 -2.93
CA LEU A 55 2.14 -2.17 -3.93
C LEU A 55 2.91 -3.48 -4.11
N CYS A 56 2.96 -3.99 -5.33
CA CYS A 56 3.64 -5.23 -5.66
C CYS A 56 4.78 -4.99 -6.64
N VAL A 57 5.88 -5.70 -6.43
CA VAL A 57 7.00 -5.76 -7.38
C VAL A 57 6.84 -6.98 -8.28
N HIS A 58 6.94 -6.76 -9.58
CA HIS A 58 6.97 -7.80 -10.59
C HIS A 58 8.42 -8.16 -10.97
N GLU A 59 8.56 -9.27 -11.67
CA GLU A 59 9.83 -9.60 -12.32
C GLU A 59 10.30 -8.43 -13.20
N GLY A 60 11.58 -8.08 -13.11
CA GLY A 60 12.15 -6.91 -13.76
C GLY A 60 12.00 -5.59 -12.99
N GLY A 61 11.38 -5.59 -11.81
CA GLY A 61 11.32 -4.43 -10.91
C GLY A 61 10.17 -3.45 -11.17
N ARG A 62 9.30 -3.74 -12.15
CA ARG A 62 8.08 -2.94 -12.38
C ARG A 62 7.15 -3.01 -11.18
N LEU A 63 6.61 -1.87 -10.78
CA LEU A 63 5.65 -1.79 -9.69
C LEU A 63 4.21 -1.78 -10.21
N GLU A 64 3.31 -2.36 -9.42
CA GLU A 64 1.88 -2.36 -9.70
C GLU A 64 1.08 -2.15 -8.41
N VAL A 65 0.01 -1.36 -8.49
CA VAL A 65 -0.93 -1.16 -7.39
C VAL A 65 -2.18 -1.97 -7.65
N CYS A 66 -2.63 -2.69 -6.63
CA CYS A 66 -3.92 -3.38 -6.67
C CYS A 66 -4.59 -3.39 -5.28
N SER A 67 -5.78 -3.98 -5.19
CA SER A 67 -6.43 -4.25 -3.91
C SER A 67 -7.04 -5.64 -3.90
N SER A 68 -7.23 -6.20 -2.71
CA SER A 68 -7.84 -7.52 -2.51
C SER A 68 -9.00 -7.42 -1.51
N ALA A 69 -9.94 -8.36 -1.62
CA ALA A 69 -11.05 -8.46 -0.67
C ALA A 69 -10.62 -9.23 0.58
N ASN A 70 -11.23 -8.92 1.72
CA ASN A 70 -11.03 -9.63 2.98
C ASN A 70 -9.54 -9.79 3.35
N GLN A 71 -9.07 -11.02 3.54
CA GLN A 71 -7.67 -11.32 3.87
C GLN A 71 -6.89 -11.89 2.68
N ASP A 72 -7.49 -11.91 1.49
CA ASP A 72 -6.81 -12.35 0.29
C ASP A 72 -5.61 -11.42 0.04
N ASN A 73 -4.56 -11.91 -0.60
CA ASN A 73 -3.38 -11.11 -0.92
C ASN A 73 -2.76 -11.53 -2.26
N PRO A 74 -1.85 -10.72 -2.84
CA PRO A 74 -1.30 -10.95 -4.17
C PRO A 74 -0.47 -12.23 -4.34
N LEU A 75 -0.10 -12.91 -3.23
CA LEU A 75 0.59 -14.20 -3.27
C LEU A 75 -0.38 -15.37 -3.52
N MET A 76 -1.69 -15.14 -3.39
CA MET A 76 -2.71 -16.15 -3.66
C MET A 76 -2.97 -16.25 -5.17
N PRO A 77 -3.07 -17.47 -5.75
CA PRO A 77 -3.32 -17.64 -7.17
C PRO A 77 -4.60 -16.94 -7.64
N GLY A 78 -4.48 -16.08 -8.66
CA GLY A 78 -5.60 -15.37 -9.28
C GLY A 78 -6.17 -14.19 -8.48
N ILE A 79 -5.51 -13.77 -7.40
CA ILE A 79 -5.94 -12.63 -6.58
C ILE A 79 -5.05 -11.42 -6.84
N GLY A 80 -5.68 -10.25 -6.99
CA GLY A 80 -4.98 -8.97 -7.12
C GLY A 80 -4.22 -8.87 -8.44
N CYS A 81 -3.02 -8.29 -8.37
CA CYS A 81 -2.15 -8.04 -9.51
C CYS A 81 -1.04 -9.10 -9.65
N GLY A 82 -0.94 -10.05 -8.72
CA GLY A 82 0.23 -10.91 -8.60
C GLY A 82 1.47 -10.13 -8.11
N GLY A 83 2.66 -10.64 -8.44
CA GLY A 83 3.91 -10.07 -7.95
C GLY A 83 4.15 -10.32 -6.45
N HIS A 84 5.22 -9.75 -5.92
CA HIS A 84 5.55 -9.81 -4.50
C HIS A 84 5.09 -8.52 -3.80
N PRO A 85 4.21 -8.58 -2.79
CA PRO A 85 3.74 -7.39 -2.09
C PRO A 85 4.85 -6.81 -1.20
N VAL A 86 5.18 -5.53 -1.40
CA VAL A 86 6.22 -4.80 -0.65
C VAL A 86 5.66 -3.70 0.24
N LEU A 87 4.41 -3.28 0.00
CA LEU A 87 3.66 -2.38 0.87
C LEU A 87 2.19 -2.84 0.90
N GLY A 88 1.60 -2.87 2.09
CA GLY A 88 0.19 -3.20 2.29
C GLY A 88 -0.47 -2.20 3.22
N LEU A 89 -1.69 -1.78 2.89
CA LEU A 89 -2.54 -0.95 3.76
C LEU A 89 -3.84 -1.70 4.08
N ASP A 90 -4.09 -1.92 5.37
CA ASP A 90 -5.33 -2.49 5.87
C ASP A 90 -6.48 -1.48 5.75
N VAL A 91 -7.51 -1.79 4.96
CA VAL A 91 -8.72 -0.95 4.85
C VAL A 91 -9.96 -1.65 5.41
N TRP A 92 -9.78 -2.67 6.24
CA TRP A 92 -10.82 -3.11 7.16
C TRP A 92 -11.16 -1.98 8.13
N GLU A 93 -12.43 -1.84 8.49
CA GLU A 93 -12.88 -0.76 9.37
C GLU A 93 -12.15 -0.78 10.72
N HIS A 94 -11.83 -1.95 11.28
CA HIS A 94 -11.09 -2.04 12.54
C HIS A 94 -9.74 -1.30 12.52
N ALA A 95 -9.12 -1.13 11.35
CA ALA A 95 -7.82 -0.48 11.23
C ALA A 95 -7.90 1.03 11.47
N TYR A 96 -9.08 1.64 11.28
CA TYR A 96 -9.23 3.10 11.31
C TYR A 96 -10.45 3.62 12.06
N TYR A 97 -11.46 2.80 12.35
CA TYR A 97 -12.79 3.29 12.75
C TYR A 97 -12.78 4.12 14.05
N LEU A 98 -11.93 3.75 15.02
CA LEU A 98 -11.86 4.47 16.30
C LEU A 98 -11.33 5.90 16.14
N ASN A 99 -10.43 6.14 15.18
CA ASN A 99 -9.81 7.45 14.97
C ASN A 99 -10.46 8.25 13.82
N TYR A 100 -11.00 7.56 12.81
CA TYR A 100 -11.45 8.16 11.56
C TYR A 100 -12.92 7.89 11.22
N GLN A 101 -13.58 6.92 11.88
CA GLN A 101 -14.96 6.52 11.60
C GLN A 101 -15.15 6.24 10.10
N ASN A 102 -16.07 6.90 9.41
CA ASN A 102 -16.33 6.73 7.98
C ASN A 102 -15.28 7.42 7.08
N ARG A 103 -14.32 8.16 7.65
CA ARG A 103 -13.33 8.96 6.90
C ARG A 103 -12.12 8.12 6.50
N ARG A 104 -12.35 7.03 5.77
CA ARG A 104 -11.27 6.19 5.21
C ARG A 104 -10.23 7.01 4.41
N PRO A 105 -10.60 8.03 3.59
CA PRO A 105 -9.62 8.87 2.91
C PRO A 105 -8.63 9.57 3.85
N ASP A 106 -9.08 10.06 5.00
CA ASP A 106 -8.22 10.71 6.00
C ASP A 106 -7.22 9.72 6.61
N TYR A 107 -7.65 8.47 6.85
CA TYR A 107 -6.78 7.38 7.30
C TYR A 107 -5.71 7.02 6.26
N ILE A 108 -6.11 6.90 4.99
CA ILE A 108 -5.20 6.63 3.87
C ILE A 108 -4.15 7.74 3.76
N ALA A 109 -4.57 9.00 3.84
CA ALA A 109 -3.66 10.14 3.80
C ALA A 109 -2.69 10.13 4.99
N ALA A 110 -3.17 9.77 6.19
CA ALA A 110 -2.33 9.67 7.39
C ALA A 110 -1.32 8.51 7.31
N PHE A 111 -1.67 7.40 6.65
CA PHE A 111 -0.76 6.26 6.48
C PHE A 111 0.55 6.65 5.80
N PHE A 112 0.51 7.54 4.79
CA PHE A 112 1.73 8.02 4.11
C PHE A 112 2.72 8.74 5.03
N ASN A 113 2.30 9.19 6.22
CA ASN A 113 3.19 9.84 7.19
C ASN A 113 3.95 8.85 8.08
N VAL A 114 3.66 7.55 7.98
CA VAL A 114 4.22 6.52 8.86
C VAL A 114 4.79 5.32 8.10
N ILE A 115 4.86 5.39 6.76
CA ILE A 115 5.46 4.33 5.95
C ILE A 115 6.96 4.26 6.22
N ASN A 116 7.45 3.05 6.48
CA ASN A 116 8.88 2.77 6.60
C ASN A 116 9.45 2.43 5.21
N TRP A 117 9.88 3.44 4.45
CA TRP A 117 10.39 3.25 3.09
C TRP A 117 11.64 2.36 3.01
N ASP A 118 12.45 2.30 4.08
CA ASP A 118 13.62 1.42 4.15
C ASP A 118 13.24 -0.07 4.19
N MET A 119 12.06 -0.39 4.76
CA MET A 119 11.54 -1.77 4.78
C MET A 119 10.79 -2.13 3.50
N VAL A 120 10.34 -1.14 2.73
CA VAL A 120 9.66 -1.34 1.44
C VAL A 120 10.67 -1.55 0.30
N ALA A 121 11.88 -0.96 0.41
CA ALA A 121 12.93 -0.97 -0.61
C ALA A 121 13.75 -2.28 -0.62
#